data_AF-A0A954JCG9-F1
#
_entry.id   AF-A0A954JCG9-F1
#
_cell.length_a   1.000
_cell.length_b   1.000
_cell.length_c   1.000
_cell.angle_alpha   90.00
_cell.angle_beta   90.00
_cell.angle_gamma   90.00
#
_symmetry.space_group_name_H-M   'P 1'
#
loop_
_entity.id
_entity.type
_entity.pdbx_description
1 polymer ?
#
loop_
_entity_poly.entity_id
_entity_poly.type
_entity_poly.pdbx_seq_one_letter_code
_entity_poly.pdbx_strand_id
1 'polypeptide(L)'
;FKPSWSKTGDMLVFFRRLKNDPDVSQWKTAICIINVDGSGFHQLTDGTHTDFNQTWTRDGTNTPIWNRKNPDTGGYQVMASKVGGVPGEEYPLTDKSYHTWAYTCLSDGRIFVKSRPPGQQRGYFLMTPNPGGTPVFELVDCELAKTGLLDRVSISPSEKKICFDFTAGSQQKIPGRTLYMADFDSQNLTITNAKPFANEDQKPVWFDYPRWTRDEAAIVYHAGGKLFIYTLSDDSTKQVSVDNKADYRYPHGEAAPK
;
A
#
# COMPACT_ATOMS: atom_id res chain seq x y z
N PHE A 1 -12.63 -4.16 -3.71
CA PHE A 1 -11.88 -4.02 -2.45
C PHE A 1 -10.67 -3.14 -2.70
N LYS A 2 -10.34 -2.28 -1.72
CA LYS A 2 -9.15 -1.41 -1.70
C LYS A 2 -8.96 -0.51 -2.94
N PRO A 3 -9.92 0.35 -3.28
CA PRO A 3 -9.83 1.18 -4.49
C PRO A 3 -8.77 2.28 -4.37
N SER A 4 -7.77 2.33 -5.25
CA SER A 4 -6.76 3.40 -5.28
C SER A 4 -6.99 4.36 -6.45
N TRP A 5 -6.90 5.66 -6.19
CA TRP A 5 -7.08 6.71 -7.19
C TRP A 5 -5.85 6.87 -8.07
N SER A 6 -6.06 7.03 -9.38
CA SER A 6 -5.00 7.45 -10.31
C SER A 6 -4.51 8.84 -9.94
N LYS A 7 -3.29 9.22 -10.37
CA LYS A 7 -2.77 10.56 -10.12
C LYS A 7 -3.53 11.66 -10.85
N THR A 8 -4.14 11.31 -11.98
CA THR A 8 -5.06 12.16 -12.73
C THR A 8 -6.40 12.33 -12.02
N GLY A 9 -6.76 11.44 -11.08
CA GLY A 9 -7.99 11.52 -10.30
C GLY A 9 -9.26 11.14 -11.07
N ASP A 10 -9.10 10.53 -12.24
CA ASP A 10 -10.18 10.15 -13.16
C ASP A 10 -10.45 8.64 -13.21
N MET A 11 -9.57 7.83 -12.59
CA MET A 11 -9.65 6.37 -12.57
C MET A 11 -9.44 5.81 -11.16
N LEU A 12 -10.04 4.64 -10.93
CA LEU A 12 -9.81 3.79 -9.77
C LEU A 12 -9.21 2.46 -10.22
N VAL A 13 -8.19 1.99 -9.51
CA VAL A 13 -7.71 0.60 -9.60
C VAL A 13 -8.11 -0.14 -8.33
N PHE A 14 -8.73 -1.30 -8.46
CA PHE A 14 -9.24 -2.06 -7.33
C PHE A 14 -9.14 -3.56 -7.60
N PHE A 15 -9.31 -4.40 -6.59
CA PHE A 15 -9.47 -5.84 -6.81
C PHE A 15 -10.88 -6.33 -6.49
N ARG A 16 -11.38 -7.28 -7.29
CA ARG A 16 -12.57 -8.07 -6.98
C ARG A 16 -12.14 -9.40 -6.40
N ARG A 17 -12.79 -9.85 -5.33
CA ARG A 17 -12.59 -11.20 -4.78
C ARG A 17 -13.51 -12.16 -5.53
N LEU A 18 -12.92 -13.13 -6.22
CA LEU A 18 -13.62 -14.09 -7.06
C LEU A 18 -13.79 -15.45 -6.37
N LYS A 19 -12.78 -15.88 -5.61
CA LYS A 19 -12.86 -17.06 -4.74
C LYS A 19 -12.45 -16.70 -3.33
N ASN A 20 -13.25 -17.13 -2.36
CA ASN A 20 -13.00 -16.93 -0.94
C ASN A 20 -12.29 -18.14 -0.34
N ASP A 21 -11.53 -17.88 0.72
CA ASP A 21 -10.87 -18.89 1.55
C ASP A 21 -10.70 -18.30 2.98
N PRO A 22 -10.75 -19.10 4.06
CA PRO A 22 -10.42 -18.61 5.40
C PRO A 22 -9.02 -18.01 5.50
N ASP A 23 -8.05 -18.55 4.76
CA ASP A 23 -6.73 -17.94 4.59
C ASP A 23 -6.79 -16.91 3.46
N VAL A 24 -6.66 -15.63 3.82
CA VAL A 24 -6.65 -14.51 2.87
C VAL A 24 -5.59 -14.70 1.78
N SER A 25 -4.48 -15.38 2.09
CA SER A 25 -3.42 -15.65 1.13
C SER A 25 -3.81 -16.67 0.05
N GLN A 26 -4.96 -17.34 0.16
CA GLN A 26 -5.48 -18.30 -0.81
C GLN A 26 -6.64 -17.75 -1.65
N TRP A 27 -7.03 -16.48 -1.45
CA TRP A 27 -8.06 -15.86 -2.26
C TRP A 27 -7.67 -15.80 -3.72
N LYS A 28 -8.67 -15.90 -4.60
CA LYS A 28 -8.49 -15.57 -6.02
C LYS A 28 -9.12 -14.23 -6.30
N THR A 29 -8.36 -13.34 -6.92
CA THR A 29 -8.73 -11.94 -7.13
C THR A 29 -8.41 -11.49 -8.55
N ALA A 30 -9.24 -10.60 -9.09
CA ALA A 30 -8.98 -9.91 -10.34
C ALA A 30 -8.69 -8.43 -10.07
N ILE A 31 -7.60 -7.91 -10.63
CA ILE A 31 -7.32 -6.48 -10.65
C ILE A 31 -8.17 -5.85 -11.75
N CYS A 32 -8.81 -4.73 -11.44
CA CYS A 32 -9.74 -4.04 -12.31
C CYS A 32 -9.44 -2.54 -12.31
N ILE A 33 -9.76 -1.88 -13.43
CA ILE A 33 -9.82 -0.42 -13.53
C ILE A 33 -11.26 -0.01 -13.86
N ILE A 34 -11.68 1.16 -13.38
CA ILE A 34 -12.92 1.84 -13.75
C ILE A 34 -12.70 3.35 -13.73
N ASN A 35 -13.40 4.09 -14.58
CA ASN A 35 -13.45 5.55 -14.51
C ASN A 35 -14.27 5.99 -13.29
N VAL A 36 -14.00 7.19 -12.79
CA VAL A 36 -14.69 7.75 -11.61
C VAL A 36 -16.17 8.02 -11.87
N ASP A 37 -16.54 8.27 -13.13
CA ASP A 37 -17.95 8.37 -13.56
C ASP A 37 -18.67 7.01 -13.67
N GLY A 38 -17.96 5.90 -13.41
CA GLY A 38 -18.48 4.54 -13.48
C GLY A 38 -18.37 3.88 -14.86
N SER A 39 -17.89 4.59 -15.88
CA SER A 39 -17.65 4.03 -17.21
C SER A 39 -16.30 3.30 -17.31
N GLY A 40 -16.00 2.70 -18.46
CA GLY A 40 -14.66 2.19 -18.77
C GLY A 40 -14.18 1.00 -17.93
N PHE A 41 -15.08 0.27 -17.27
CA PHE A 41 -14.71 -0.91 -16.49
C PHE A 41 -14.01 -1.98 -17.33
N HIS A 42 -12.84 -2.44 -16.88
CA HIS A 42 -12.13 -3.57 -17.47
C HIS A 42 -11.28 -4.32 -16.42
N GLN A 43 -10.97 -5.58 -16.69
CA GLN A 43 -10.08 -6.41 -15.85
C GLN A 43 -8.68 -6.44 -16.43
N LEU A 44 -7.67 -6.28 -15.57
CA LEU A 44 -6.26 -6.41 -15.93
C LEU A 44 -5.73 -7.83 -15.70
N THR A 45 -6.40 -8.62 -14.87
CA THR A 45 -5.98 -9.99 -14.56
C THR A 45 -7.16 -10.96 -14.65
N ASP A 46 -6.85 -12.21 -14.99
CA ASP A 46 -7.83 -13.26 -15.32
C ASP A 46 -8.55 -13.84 -14.08
N GLY A 47 -8.12 -13.43 -12.89
CA GLY A 47 -8.69 -13.93 -11.65
C GLY A 47 -8.18 -15.29 -11.19
N THR A 48 -7.12 -15.84 -11.79
CA THR A 48 -6.56 -17.15 -11.42
C THR A 48 -5.49 -17.06 -10.32
N HIS A 49 -5.07 -15.84 -9.98
CA HIS A 49 -4.01 -15.55 -9.02
C HIS A 49 -4.54 -14.88 -7.75
N THR A 50 -3.68 -14.84 -6.73
CA THR A 50 -3.88 -14.00 -5.54
C THR A 50 -3.15 -12.68 -5.78
N ASP A 51 -3.88 -11.70 -6.29
CA ASP A 51 -3.40 -10.35 -6.60
C ASP A 51 -3.94 -9.33 -5.57
N PHE A 52 -3.05 -8.57 -4.93
CA PHE A 52 -3.40 -7.65 -3.84
C PHE A 52 -2.67 -6.31 -3.89
N ASN A 53 -3.24 -5.34 -3.16
CA ASN A 53 -2.62 -4.05 -2.85
C ASN A 53 -2.16 -3.30 -4.11
N GLN A 54 -3.04 -3.29 -5.11
CA GLN A 54 -2.86 -2.50 -6.31
C GLN A 54 -2.77 -1.00 -6.00
N THR A 55 -1.91 -0.31 -6.74
CA THR A 55 -1.76 1.14 -6.71
C THR A 55 -1.28 1.63 -8.08
N TRP A 56 -1.06 2.93 -8.22
CA TRP A 56 -0.56 3.56 -9.44
C TRP A 56 0.88 4.04 -9.25
N THR A 57 1.67 4.02 -10.32
CA THR A 57 2.91 4.81 -10.36
C THR A 57 2.61 6.29 -10.21
N ARG A 58 3.57 7.05 -9.67
CA ARG A 58 3.44 8.51 -9.48
C ARG A 58 4.32 9.32 -10.42
N ASP A 59 5.00 8.65 -11.35
CA ASP A 59 5.90 9.19 -12.36
C ASP A 59 5.21 9.88 -13.54
N GLY A 60 3.90 10.12 -13.43
CA GLY A 60 3.08 10.71 -14.49
C GLY A 60 2.54 9.71 -15.52
N THR A 61 2.95 8.43 -15.48
CA THR A 61 2.47 7.42 -16.44
C THR A 61 1.14 6.79 -16.03
N ASN A 62 0.74 6.87 -14.75
CA ASN A 62 -0.41 6.14 -14.20
C ASN A 62 -0.37 4.66 -14.58
N THR A 63 0.76 4.00 -14.38
CA THR A 63 0.88 2.56 -14.59
C THR A 63 0.31 1.84 -13.36
N PRO A 64 -0.72 0.98 -13.50
CA PRO A 64 -1.21 0.17 -12.39
C PRO A 64 -0.18 -0.91 -12.03
N ILE A 65 0.12 -1.06 -10.74
CA ILE A 65 0.98 -2.11 -10.19
C ILE A 65 0.25 -2.85 -9.06
N TRP A 66 0.63 -4.10 -8.77
CA TRP A 66 0.08 -4.88 -7.67
C TRP A 66 1.03 -6.00 -7.22
N ASN A 67 0.69 -6.68 -6.13
CA ASN A 67 1.45 -7.80 -5.58
C ASN A 67 0.76 -9.12 -5.93
N ARG A 68 1.46 -10.00 -6.65
CA ARG A 68 0.97 -11.34 -7.02
C ARG A 68 1.67 -12.41 -6.19
N LYS A 69 0.89 -13.27 -5.52
CA LYS A 69 1.44 -14.40 -4.76
C LYS A 69 2.01 -15.47 -5.69
N ASN A 70 3.19 -15.98 -5.36
CA ASN A 70 3.73 -17.20 -5.91
C ASN A 70 3.15 -18.40 -5.11
N PRO A 71 2.36 -19.30 -5.74
CA PRO A 71 1.75 -20.42 -5.03
C PRO A 71 2.77 -21.45 -4.53
N ASP A 72 3.92 -21.57 -5.18
CA ASP A 72 4.93 -22.60 -4.86
C ASP A 72 5.78 -22.20 -3.65
N THR A 73 6.08 -20.91 -3.50
CA THR A 73 6.96 -20.40 -2.44
C THR A 73 6.23 -19.63 -1.34
N GLY A 74 4.98 -19.20 -1.59
CA GLY A 74 4.25 -18.26 -0.74
C GLY A 74 4.78 -16.83 -0.78
N GLY A 75 5.87 -16.57 -1.53
CA GLY A 75 6.40 -15.24 -1.79
C GLY A 75 5.47 -14.39 -2.65
N TYR A 76 5.84 -13.12 -2.86
CA TYR A 76 5.09 -12.21 -3.73
C TYR A 76 6.06 -11.59 -4.72
N GLN A 77 5.57 -11.32 -5.92
CA GLN A 77 6.25 -10.50 -6.92
C GLN A 77 5.40 -9.26 -7.23
N VAL A 78 6.04 -8.18 -7.65
CA VAL A 78 5.36 -6.98 -8.12
C VAL A 78 5.05 -7.16 -9.61
N MET A 79 3.80 -6.91 -9.97
CA MET A 79 3.30 -6.97 -11.34
C MET A 79 2.86 -5.57 -11.78
N ALA A 80 2.83 -5.34 -13.08
CA ALA A 80 2.30 -4.15 -13.71
C ALA A 80 1.50 -4.48 -14.97
N SER A 81 0.69 -3.52 -15.41
CA SER A 81 0.05 -3.53 -16.73
C SER A 81 -0.19 -2.08 -17.17
N LYS A 82 -1.03 -1.85 -18.16
CA LYS A 82 -1.39 -0.54 -18.69
C LYS A 82 -2.91 -0.32 -18.58
N VAL A 83 -3.33 0.94 -18.58
CA VAL A 83 -4.76 1.29 -18.73
C VAL A 83 -5.27 0.74 -20.07
N GLY A 84 -6.43 0.08 -20.05
CA GLY A 84 -7.01 -0.60 -21.21
C GLY A 84 -6.37 -1.94 -21.54
N GLY A 85 -5.40 -2.41 -20.74
CA GLY A 85 -4.85 -3.75 -20.87
C GLY A 85 -5.89 -4.84 -20.59
N VAL A 86 -5.63 -6.03 -21.12
CA VAL A 86 -6.48 -7.21 -20.93
C VAL A 86 -5.73 -8.30 -20.18
N PRO A 87 -6.44 -9.28 -19.56
CA PRO A 87 -5.79 -10.37 -18.87
C PRO A 87 -4.79 -11.11 -19.76
N GLY A 88 -3.58 -11.33 -19.24
CA GLY A 88 -2.46 -11.94 -19.97
C GLY A 88 -1.46 -10.93 -20.52
N GLU A 89 -1.79 -9.62 -20.57
CA GLU A 89 -0.84 -8.57 -20.95
C GLU A 89 -0.02 -8.03 -19.76
N GLU A 90 -0.31 -8.45 -18.53
CA GLU A 90 0.48 -8.04 -17.37
C GLU A 90 1.92 -8.58 -17.43
N TYR A 91 2.85 -7.82 -16.85
CA TYR A 91 4.27 -8.17 -16.82
C TYR A 91 4.86 -7.98 -15.42
N PRO A 92 5.86 -8.81 -15.02
CA PRO A 92 6.50 -8.67 -13.73
C PRO A 92 7.46 -7.47 -13.71
N LEU A 93 7.47 -6.76 -12.59
CA LEU A 93 8.51 -5.78 -12.23
C LEU A 93 9.62 -6.39 -11.37
N THR A 94 9.37 -7.56 -10.77
CA THR A 94 10.34 -8.32 -9.99
C THR A 94 10.25 -9.80 -10.31
N ASP A 95 11.35 -10.54 -10.20
CA ASP A 95 11.37 -11.97 -10.41
C ASP A 95 10.62 -12.75 -9.30
N LYS A 96 10.01 -13.88 -9.66
CA LYS A 96 9.20 -14.72 -8.76
C LYS A 96 10.03 -15.53 -7.73
N SER A 97 11.35 -15.59 -7.87
CA SER A 97 12.26 -16.37 -7.03
C SER A 97 12.50 -15.76 -5.65
N TYR A 98 12.18 -14.48 -5.46
CA TYR A 98 12.30 -13.79 -4.18
C TYR A 98 11.04 -13.00 -3.84
N HIS A 99 10.87 -12.72 -2.55
CA HIS A 99 9.71 -11.97 -2.07
C HIS A 99 9.93 -10.47 -2.22
N THR A 100 9.01 -9.80 -2.91
CA THR A 100 8.85 -8.34 -2.93
C THR A 100 7.38 -7.97 -2.74
N TRP A 101 7.15 -6.98 -1.90
CA TRP A 101 5.83 -6.40 -1.64
C TRP A 101 5.89 -4.88 -1.82
N ALA A 102 5.21 -4.36 -2.83
CA ALA A 102 5.06 -2.94 -3.10
C ALA A 102 3.96 -2.30 -2.26
N TYR A 103 4.25 -1.09 -1.75
CA TYR A 103 3.31 -0.31 -0.96
C TYR A 103 2.82 0.95 -1.68
N THR A 104 3.76 1.78 -2.12
CA THR A 104 3.49 3.08 -2.72
C THR A 104 4.62 3.43 -3.68
N CYS A 105 4.30 4.17 -4.73
CA CYS A 105 5.29 4.67 -5.69
C CYS A 105 5.73 6.09 -5.29
N LEU A 106 6.81 6.58 -5.90
CA LEU A 106 7.33 7.94 -5.81
C LEU A 106 7.22 8.62 -7.17
N SER A 107 7.30 9.95 -7.17
CA SER A 107 7.22 10.81 -8.35
C SER A 107 8.39 10.64 -9.32
N ASP A 108 9.51 10.10 -8.85
CA ASP A 108 10.69 9.77 -9.65
C ASP A 108 10.63 8.36 -10.28
N GLY A 109 9.52 7.63 -10.10
CA GLY A 109 9.32 6.28 -10.64
C GLY A 109 9.81 5.15 -9.75
N ARG A 110 10.47 5.45 -8.63
CA ARG A 110 10.83 4.42 -7.64
C ARG A 110 9.60 3.93 -6.88
N ILE A 111 9.69 2.72 -6.34
CA ILE A 111 8.63 2.07 -5.59
C ILE A 111 9.15 1.74 -4.19
N PHE A 112 8.44 2.19 -3.15
CA PHE A 112 8.74 1.76 -1.78
C PHE A 112 8.23 0.34 -1.57
N VAL A 113 9.16 -0.59 -1.33
CA VAL A 113 8.88 -2.02 -1.22
C VAL A 113 9.47 -2.61 0.06
N LYS A 114 8.88 -3.70 0.55
CA LYS A 114 9.55 -4.65 1.43
C LYS A 114 10.01 -5.83 0.60
N SER A 115 11.30 -6.15 0.62
CA SER A 115 11.85 -7.19 -0.26
C SER A 115 12.93 -8.01 0.44
N ARG A 116 13.33 -9.11 -0.19
CA ARG A 116 14.56 -9.86 0.09
C ARG A 116 15.25 -10.15 -1.26
N PRO A 117 15.81 -9.13 -1.93
CA PRO A 117 16.37 -9.31 -3.26
C PRO A 117 17.65 -10.17 -3.21
N PRO A 118 18.05 -10.81 -4.31
CA PRO A 118 19.24 -11.66 -4.35
C PRO A 118 20.49 -10.90 -3.89
N GLY A 119 21.27 -11.52 -3.01
CA GLY A 119 22.49 -10.91 -2.45
C GLY A 119 22.25 -9.87 -1.35
N GLN A 120 21.00 -9.57 -0.99
CA GLN A 120 20.68 -8.62 0.09
C GLN A 120 19.80 -9.26 1.18
N GLN A 121 19.86 -8.70 2.38
CA GLN A 121 18.99 -9.12 3.49
C GLN A 121 17.56 -8.61 3.27
N ARG A 122 16.61 -9.17 4.03
CA ARG A 122 15.23 -8.67 4.02
C ARG A 122 15.21 -7.27 4.62
N GLY A 123 14.55 -6.33 3.94
CA GLY A 123 14.49 -4.93 4.35
C GLY A 123 13.40 -4.16 3.62
N TYR A 124 13.41 -2.83 3.81
CA TYR A 124 12.62 -1.89 3.04
C TYR A 124 13.53 -1.17 2.05
N PHE A 125 13.07 -0.98 0.83
CA PHE A 125 13.87 -0.47 -0.26
C PHE A 125 13.10 0.58 -1.04
N LEU A 126 13.83 1.53 -1.63
CA LEU A 126 13.38 2.17 -2.86
C LEU A 126 13.86 1.30 -4.02
N MET A 127 12.88 0.76 -4.74
CA MET A 127 13.11 -0.08 -5.90
C MET A 127 12.95 0.75 -7.17
N THR A 128 13.97 0.78 -8.03
CA THR A 128 13.88 1.33 -9.39
C THR A 128 13.49 0.20 -10.34
N PRO A 129 12.29 0.24 -10.95
CA PRO A 129 11.87 -0.78 -11.90
C PRO A 129 12.74 -0.80 -13.15
N ASN A 130 12.94 -1.98 -13.73
CA ASN A 130 13.61 -2.16 -15.01
C ASN A 130 12.89 -3.28 -15.80
N PRO A 131 11.74 -3.02 -16.42
CA PRO A 131 10.95 -4.04 -17.11
C PRO A 131 11.80 -4.76 -18.17
N GLY A 132 11.83 -6.09 -18.12
CA GLY A 132 12.67 -6.92 -19.01
C GLY A 132 14.14 -7.04 -18.56
N GLY A 133 14.54 -6.33 -17.51
CA GLY A 133 15.86 -6.42 -16.89
C GLY A 133 15.78 -6.62 -15.37
N THR A 134 16.89 -6.36 -14.70
CA THR A 134 16.99 -6.48 -13.23
C THR A 134 16.65 -5.14 -12.59
N PRO A 135 15.65 -5.07 -11.69
CA PRO A 135 15.37 -3.86 -10.91
C PRO A 135 16.50 -3.59 -9.91
N VAL A 136 16.69 -2.31 -9.56
CA VAL A 136 17.68 -1.89 -8.56
C VAL A 136 16.96 -1.72 -7.22
N PHE A 137 17.57 -2.20 -6.14
CA PHE A 137 17.04 -2.06 -4.77
C PHE A 137 18.04 -1.28 -3.91
N GLU A 138 17.60 -0.12 -3.43
CA GLU A 138 18.37 0.75 -2.55
C GLU A 138 17.79 0.65 -1.14
N LEU A 139 18.59 0.16 -0.18
CA LEU A 139 18.14 -0.08 1.19
C LEU A 139 17.77 1.25 1.87
N VAL A 140 16.58 1.29 2.46
CA VAL A 140 16.12 2.43 3.27
C VAL A 140 16.45 2.15 4.73
N ASP A 141 17.23 3.04 5.35
CA ASP A 141 17.52 2.98 6.77
C ASP A 141 16.32 3.45 7.61
N CYS A 142 15.99 2.66 8.63
CA CYS A 142 14.86 2.91 9.52
C CYS A 142 15.09 2.18 10.84
N GLU A 143 15.41 2.92 11.90
CA GLU A 143 15.66 2.33 13.23
C GLU A 143 14.46 1.53 13.74
N LEU A 144 13.23 2.02 13.51
CA LEU A 144 12.00 1.35 13.93
C LEU A 144 11.81 0.00 13.22
N ALA A 145 12.30 -0.14 11.99
CA ALA A 145 12.23 -1.40 11.24
C ALA A 145 13.11 -2.52 11.83
N LYS A 146 14.06 -2.19 12.73
CA LYS A 146 14.89 -3.18 13.42
C LYS A 146 14.14 -3.92 14.53
N THR A 147 13.06 -3.32 15.03
CA THR A 147 12.28 -3.86 16.16
C THR A 147 10.89 -4.36 15.77
N GLY A 148 10.49 -4.20 14.49
CA GLY A 148 9.19 -4.65 14.03
C GLY A 148 8.97 -4.47 12.53
N LEU A 149 7.70 -4.55 12.12
CA LEU A 149 7.29 -4.51 10.72
C LEU A 149 6.44 -3.29 10.43
N LEU A 150 6.82 -2.56 9.38
CA LEU A 150 6.02 -1.52 8.74
C LEU A 150 5.16 -2.19 7.66
N ASP A 151 3.87 -1.90 7.64
CA ASP A 151 2.92 -2.35 6.63
C ASP A 151 1.99 -1.19 6.22
N ARG A 152 1.14 -1.40 5.21
CA ARG A 152 0.23 -0.40 4.60
C ARG A 152 0.83 0.99 4.43
N VAL A 153 2.11 1.03 4.09
CA VAL A 153 2.88 2.26 4.02
C VAL A 153 2.25 3.24 3.00
N SER A 154 2.21 4.52 3.37
CA SER A 154 1.81 5.64 2.52
C SER A 154 2.86 6.74 2.62
N ILE A 155 3.42 7.15 1.50
CA ILE A 155 4.28 8.34 1.41
C ILE A 155 3.40 9.54 1.07
N SER A 156 3.68 10.68 1.69
CA SER A 156 2.91 11.90 1.52
C SER A 156 3.02 12.44 0.07
N PRO A 157 2.03 13.20 -0.43
CA PRO A 157 2.12 13.93 -1.69
C PRO A 157 3.45 14.65 -2.00
N SER A 158 4.05 15.37 -1.04
CA SER A 158 5.34 16.07 -1.13
C SER A 158 6.56 15.15 -1.00
N GLU A 159 6.34 13.89 -0.63
CA GLU A 159 7.39 12.88 -0.45
C GLU A 159 8.40 13.26 0.65
N LYS A 160 7.92 13.98 1.68
CA LYS A 160 8.69 14.37 2.87
C LYS A 160 8.27 13.66 4.15
N LYS A 161 7.07 13.06 4.15
CA LYS A 161 6.54 12.30 5.27
C LYS A 161 6.11 10.92 4.82
N ILE A 162 6.06 10.00 5.78
CA ILE A 162 5.57 8.64 5.58
C ILE A 162 4.71 8.23 6.78
N CYS A 163 3.63 7.51 6.53
CA CYS A 163 2.81 6.91 7.57
C CYS A 163 2.59 5.42 7.29
N PHE A 164 2.44 4.63 8.35
CA PHE A 164 2.35 3.17 8.24
C PHE A 164 1.74 2.58 9.51
N ASP A 165 1.18 1.37 9.39
CA ASP A 165 0.91 0.55 10.57
C ASP A 165 2.17 -0.21 10.98
N PHE A 166 2.36 -0.36 12.28
CA PHE A 166 3.52 -0.98 12.87
C PHE A 166 3.11 -2.15 13.77
N THR A 167 3.79 -3.28 13.58
CA THR A 167 3.68 -4.44 14.47
C THR A 167 5.05 -4.71 15.09
N ALA A 168 5.13 -4.64 16.42
CA ALA A 168 6.36 -4.93 17.15
C ALA A 168 6.74 -6.42 17.04
N GLY A 169 8.03 -6.70 16.92
CA GLY A 169 8.57 -8.04 16.70
C GLY A 169 8.25 -8.61 15.33
N SER A 170 8.39 -9.93 15.19
CA SER A 170 8.23 -10.63 13.91
C SER A 170 6.83 -11.23 13.70
N GLN A 171 5.99 -11.26 14.74
CA GLN A 171 4.64 -11.83 14.65
C GLN A 171 3.67 -10.83 14.05
N GLN A 172 3.05 -11.17 12.91
CA GLN A 172 2.01 -10.35 12.30
C GLN A 172 0.68 -10.47 13.09
N LYS A 173 0.59 -9.75 14.20
CA LYS A 173 -0.67 -9.54 14.92
C LYS A 173 -1.42 -8.37 14.27
N ILE A 174 -2.71 -8.57 14.00
CA ILE A 174 -3.55 -7.53 13.40
C ILE A 174 -4.15 -6.62 14.48
N PRO A 175 -4.79 -7.13 15.55
CA PRO A 175 -5.15 -6.30 16.70
C PRO A 175 -3.90 -5.86 17.47
N GLY A 176 -3.89 -4.62 17.97
CA GLY A 176 -2.77 -4.08 18.76
C GLY A 176 -1.73 -3.30 17.97
N ARG A 177 -1.94 -3.11 16.65
CA ARG A 177 -1.04 -2.31 15.81
C ARG A 177 -1.08 -0.84 16.18
N THR A 178 0.07 -0.18 16.13
CA THR A 178 0.22 1.26 16.31
C THR A 178 0.41 1.92 14.95
N LEU A 179 -0.23 3.06 14.71
CA LEU A 179 0.00 3.84 13.50
C LEU A 179 1.03 4.92 13.76
N TYR A 180 2.03 5.00 12.88
CA TYR A 180 3.13 5.94 12.97
C TYR A 180 3.12 6.92 11.81
N MET A 181 3.63 8.11 12.10
CA MET A 181 4.06 9.11 11.12
C MET A 181 5.54 9.39 11.33
N ALA A 182 6.31 9.52 10.26
CA ALA A 182 7.75 9.72 10.30
C ALA A 182 8.20 10.70 9.19
N ASP A 183 9.41 11.24 9.33
CA ASP A 183 10.10 11.94 8.26
C ASP A 183 10.62 10.93 7.23
N PHE A 184 10.53 11.30 5.96
CA PHE A 184 10.99 10.47 4.85
C PHE A 184 11.91 11.27 3.93
N ASP A 185 13.10 10.74 3.70
CA ASP A 185 14.07 11.31 2.78
C ASP A 185 14.43 10.28 1.71
N SER A 186 13.91 10.49 0.51
CA SER A 186 14.13 9.60 -0.64
C SER A 186 15.52 9.74 -1.28
N GLN A 187 16.25 10.81 -1.00
CA GLN A 187 17.59 11.04 -1.52
C GLN A 187 18.63 10.39 -0.61
N ASN A 188 18.47 10.55 0.69
CA ASN A 188 19.35 9.94 1.69
C ASN A 188 18.89 8.53 2.11
N LEU A 189 17.77 8.04 1.57
CA LEU A 189 17.20 6.72 1.83
C LEU A 189 16.94 6.47 3.32
N THR A 190 16.28 7.41 4.00
CA THR A 190 16.02 7.30 5.44
C THR A 190 14.56 7.50 5.82
N ILE A 191 14.15 6.81 6.89
CA ILE A 191 12.92 7.06 7.65
C ILE A 191 13.33 7.37 9.09
N THR A 192 13.06 8.58 9.54
CA THR A 192 13.50 9.07 10.85
C THR A 192 12.34 9.72 11.61
N ASN A 193 12.54 10.02 12.90
CA ASN A 193 11.55 10.73 13.73
C ASN A 193 10.15 10.10 13.73
N ALA A 194 10.08 8.76 13.75
CA ALA A 194 8.82 8.04 13.81
C ALA A 194 8.11 8.31 15.14
N LYS A 195 6.88 8.85 15.06
CA LYS A 195 6.02 9.15 16.20
C LYS A 195 4.68 8.41 16.05
N PRO A 196 4.20 7.73 17.10
CA PRO A 196 2.86 7.16 17.06
C PRO A 196 1.82 8.28 17.06
N PHE A 197 0.79 8.15 16.24
CA PHE A 197 -0.35 9.10 16.23
C PHE A 197 -1.68 8.40 16.54
N ALA A 198 -1.73 7.07 16.51
CA ALA A 198 -2.90 6.29 16.93
C ALA A 198 -2.50 4.94 17.53
N ASN A 199 -3.21 4.54 18.59
CA ASN A 199 -3.06 3.26 19.30
C ASN A 199 -1.65 3.03 19.85
N GLU A 200 -1.04 4.05 20.46
CA GLU A 200 0.27 3.95 21.14
C GLU A 200 0.23 2.95 22.31
N ASP A 201 -0.91 2.84 23.00
CA ASP A 201 -1.15 1.90 24.09
C ASP A 201 -1.49 0.47 23.62
N GLN A 202 -1.45 0.21 22.31
CA GLN A 202 -1.61 -1.12 21.69
C GLN A 202 -2.89 -1.84 22.11
N LYS A 203 -4.01 -1.11 22.23
CA LYS A 203 -5.32 -1.75 22.49
C LYS A 203 -5.56 -2.85 21.46
N PRO A 204 -6.21 -3.98 21.84
CA PRO A 204 -6.46 -5.13 20.96
C PRO A 204 -7.58 -4.85 19.94
N VAL A 205 -7.45 -3.75 19.20
CA VAL A 205 -8.31 -3.26 18.15
C VAL A 205 -7.47 -3.23 16.87
N TRP A 206 -8.11 -3.49 15.74
CA TRP A 206 -7.46 -3.43 14.44
C TRP A 206 -7.41 -1.98 13.94
N PHE A 207 -6.24 -1.35 14.07
CA PHE A 207 -5.87 -0.07 13.45
C PHE A 207 -5.01 -0.34 12.21
N ASP A 208 -5.35 0.25 11.07
CA ASP A 208 -4.67 -0.06 9.82
C ASP A 208 -4.97 0.96 8.70
N TYR A 209 -4.21 0.87 7.60
CA TYR A 209 -4.31 1.69 6.38
C TYR A 209 -4.31 3.21 6.62
N PRO A 210 -3.27 3.77 7.25
CA PRO A 210 -3.10 5.21 7.27
C PRO A 210 -2.80 5.72 5.85
N ARG A 211 -3.57 6.70 5.38
CA ARG A 211 -3.49 7.30 4.05
C ARG A 211 -3.52 8.82 4.14
N TRP A 212 -2.55 9.45 3.49
CA TRP A 212 -2.49 10.90 3.39
C TRP A 212 -3.66 11.46 2.60
N THR A 213 -4.20 12.56 3.09
CA THR A 213 -5.04 13.46 2.29
C THR A 213 -4.19 14.16 1.22
N ARG A 214 -4.83 14.58 0.12
CA ARG A 214 -4.14 15.19 -1.03
C ARG A 214 -3.37 16.47 -0.68
N ASP A 215 -3.87 17.25 0.27
CA ASP A 215 -3.24 18.50 0.73
C ASP A 215 -2.27 18.29 1.91
N GLU A 216 -2.06 17.03 2.32
CA GLU A 216 -1.20 16.62 3.43
C GLU A 216 -1.62 17.15 4.81
N ALA A 217 -2.80 17.76 4.94
CA ALA A 217 -3.24 18.33 6.21
C ALA A 217 -3.69 17.27 7.22
N ALA A 218 -4.02 16.07 6.74
CA ALA A 218 -4.56 14.99 7.56
C ALA A 218 -4.21 13.59 7.04
N ILE A 219 -4.36 12.60 7.93
CA ILE A 219 -4.23 11.17 7.64
C ILE A 219 -5.57 10.49 7.94
N VAL A 220 -6.13 9.82 6.93
CA VAL A 220 -7.31 8.96 7.07
C VAL A 220 -6.84 7.57 7.48
N TYR A 221 -7.52 6.92 8.43
CA TYR A 221 -7.24 5.53 8.79
C TYR A 221 -8.50 4.85 9.30
N HIS A 222 -8.47 3.52 9.42
CA HIS A 222 -9.57 2.81 10.07
C HIS A 222 -9.15 2.21 11.42
N ALA A 223 -10.10 2.15 12.34
CA ALA A 223 -9.96 1.43 13.60
C ALA A 223 -11.27 0.72 13.96
N GLY A 224 -11.22 -0.59 14.22
CA GLY A 224 -12.41 -1.36 14.64
C GLY A 224 -13.58 -1.31 13.65
N GLY A 225 -13.30 -1.21 12.35
CA GLY A 225 -14.32 -1.07 11.30
C GLY A 225 -14.90 0.33 11.14
N LYS A 226 -14.37 1.33 11.86
CA LYS A 226 -14.75 2.74 11.77
C LYS A 226 -13.68 3.56 11.08
N LEU A 227 -14.10 4.70 10.52
CA LEU A 227 -13.24 5.60 9.76
C LEU A 227 -12.90 6.83 10.59
N PHE A 228 -11.62 7.17 10.64
CA PHE A 228 -11.08 8.29 11.40
C PHE A 228 -10.22 9.19 10.51
N ILE A 229 -10.18 10.47 10.89
CA ILE A 229 -9.28 11.47 10.34
C ILE A 229 -8.43 12.02 11.48
N TYR A 230 -7.11 11.91 11.35
CA TYR A 230 -6.13 12.57 12.20
C TYR A 230 -5.64 13.86 11.51
N THR A 231 -5.78 15.00 12.18
CA THR A 231 -5.42 16.33 11.65
C THR A 231 -4.08 16.75 12.22
N LEU A 232 -3.14 17.15 11.35
CA LEU A 232 -1.75 17.42 11.76
C LEU A 232 -1.59 18.74 12.51
N SER A 233 -2.41 19.75 12.22
CA SER A 233 -2.22 21.09 12.79
C SER A 233 -2.49 21.19 14.28
N ASP A 234 -3.31 20.28 14.82
CA ASP A 234 -3.77 20.29 16.21
C ASP A 234 -3.69 18.93 16.90
N ASP A 235 -3.06 17.94 16.25
CA ASP A 235 -2.93 16.56 16.72
C ASP A 235 -4.27 15.90 17.10
N SER A 236 -5.38 16.35 16.49
CA SER A 236 -6.72 15.85 16.81
C SER A 236 -7.11 14.64 15.96
N THR A 237 -7.95 13.77 16.52
CA THR A 237 -8.56 12.65 15.81
C THR A 237 -10.08 12.74 15.90
N LYS A 238 -10.76 12.57 14.77
CA LYS A 238 -12.22 12.54 14.69
C LYS A 238 -12.70 11.31 13.95
N GLN A 239 -13.71 10.62 14.49
CA GLN A 239 -14.46 9.61 13.74
C GLN A 239 -15.34 10.31 12.68
N VAL A 240 -15.23 9.89 11.43
CA VAL A 240 -16.03 10.42 10.30
C VAL A 240 -17.00 9.39 9.72
N SER A 241 -16.88 8.11 10.07
CA SER A 241 -17.92 7.13 9.75
C SER A 241 -19.21 7.42 10.51
N VAL A 242 -20.32 7.56 9.79
CA VAL A 242 -21.63 7.98 10.32
C VAL A 242 -22.52 6.83 10.76
N ASP A 243 -22.35 5.64 10.20
CA ASP A 243 -23.12 4.45 10.57
C ASP A 243 -22.30 3.51 11.46
N ASN A 244 -22.71 3.37 12.71
CA ASN A 244 -22.05 2.48 13.67
C ASN A 244 -22.27 0.99 13.37
N LYS A 245 -23.15 0.61 12.44
CA LYS A 245 -23.35 -0.78 12.00
C LYS A 245 -22.58 -1.13 10.73
N ALA A 246 -22.18 -0.15 9.93
CA ALA A 246 -21.40 -0.37 8.72
C ALA A 246 -19.89 -0.54 8.99
N ASP A 247 -19.20 -1.11 8.00
CA ASP A 247 -17.77 -1.43 8.02
C ASP A 247 -17.03 -0.55 6.99
N TYR A 248 -16.17 0.33 7.48
CA TYR A 248 -15.46 1.36 6.71
C TYR A 248 -13.98 1.04 6.49
N ARG A 249 -13.60 -0.24 6.53
CA ARG A 249 -12.21 -0.66 6.29
C ARG A 249 -11.70 -0.30 4.90
N TYR A 250 -10.38 -0.21 4.79
CA TYR A 250 -9.62 0.06 3.56
C TYR A 250 -9.84 1.47 2.97
N PRO A 251 -9.69 2.53 3.79
CA PRO A 251 -9.87 3.89 3.32
C PRO A 251 -8.77 4.33 2.37
N HIS A 252 -9.08 5.39 1.64
CA HIS A 252 -8.20 6.13 0.75
C HIS A 252 -8.38 7.63 1.02
N GLY A 253 -7.28 8.37 1.03
CA GLY A 253 -7.24 9.80 1.40
C GLY A 253 -7.10 10.73 0.20
N GLU A 254 -6.73 10.19 -0.97
CA GLU A 254 -6.32 10.96 -2.15
C GLU A 254 -7.44 11.84 -2.74
N ALA A 255 -8.70 11.48 -2.49
CA ALA A 255 -9.89 12.24 -2.89
C ALA A 255 -10.88 12.42 -1.71
N ALA A 256 -10.38 12.41 -0.48
CA ALA A 256 -11.23 12.59 0.69
C ALA A 256 -11.85 14.02 0.70
N PRO A 257 -13.18 14.16 0.89
CA PRO A 257 -13.81 15.46 1.10
C PRO A 257 -13.39 16.03 2.46
N LYS A 258 -13.41 17.36 2.59
CA LYS A 258 -13.15 18.08 3.84
C LYS A 258 -14.39 18.14 4.73
#